data_AF-A0A1H4W6P6-F1
#
_entry.id   AF-A0A1H4W6P6-F1
#
_cell.length_a   1.000
_cell.length_b   1.000
_cell.length_c   1.000
_cell.angle_alpha   90.00
_cell.angle_beta   90.00
_cell.angle_gamma   90.00
#
_symmetry.space_group_name_H-M   'P 1'
#
loop_
_entity.id
_entity.type
_entity.pdbx_description
1 polymer ?
#
loop_
_entity_poly.entity_id
_entity_poly.type
_entity_poly.pdbx_seq_one_letter_code
_entity_poly.pdbx_strand_id
1 'polypeptide(L)'
;MGTPWSSIIAGTTAVFSAIATGGAWLAARRANSTAEAVARIERERWHAELTPQFRVTLERGDGDRATLSVHLAGPLPLHHLDEIRVEVKQSDDMDYTPTLAGGPTLEQVNAQVWGPYRFVPRVNDADENGQVMPGFPLRVGAGRPLAMERTRPPHWQEGNDREARWRDKWLNKPMRLVLICRRDDFAPWEVPYDLDVPEAPRVRILG
;
A
#
# COMPACT_ATOMS: atom_id res chain seq x y z
N MET A 1 15.54 44.18 76.91
CA MET A 1 15.52 42.72 76.67
C MET A 1 14.58 42.45 75.51
N GLY A 2 15.11 42.26 74.30
CA GLY A 2 14.32 41.92 73.11
C GLY A 2 14.33 40.41 72.91
N THR A 3 13.16 39.77 72.92
CA THR A 3 13.04 38.36 72.55
C THR A 3 13.04 38.23 71.01
N PRO A 4 13.73 37.22 70.46
CA PRO A 4 14.00 37.11 69.03
C PRO A 4 12.78 36.56 68.29
N TRP A 5 12.23 37.36 67.37
CA TRP A 5 11.18 36.96 66.43
C TRP A 5 11.71 36.22 65.18
N SER A 6 12.94 35.67 65.23
CA SER A 6 13.65 35.22 64.03
C SER A 6 13.66 33.70 63.78
N SER A 7 12.82 32.90 64.44
CA SER A 7 12.87 31.44 64.30
C SER A 7 11.60 30.75 63.81
N ILE A 8 10.55 31.47 63.40
CA ILE A 8 9.27 30.84 62.96
C ILE A 8 9.06 30.82 61.43
N ILE A 9 9.87 31.53 60.62
CA ILE A 9 9.62 31.61 59.16
C ILE A 9 10.29 30.49 58.35
N ALA A 10 11.22 29.72 58.92
CA ALA A 10 11.91 28.65 58.17
C ALA A 10 11.15 27.30 58.12
N GLY A 11 10.13 27.10 58.95
CA GLY A 11 9.42 25.80 59.07
C GLY A 11 8.17 25.65 58.20
N THR A 12 7.52 26.75 57.83
CA THR A 12 6.28 26.71 57.03
C THR A 12 6.55 26.61 55.53
N THR A 13 7.70 27.06 55.03
CA THR A 13 8.04 27.02 53.60
C THR A 13 8.38 25.62 53.08
N ALA A 14 8.92 24.73 53.93
CA ALA A 14 9.36 23.39 53.52
C ALA A 14 8.19 22.42 53.26
N VAL A 15 7.10 22.52 54.02
CA VAL A 15 5.92 21.64 53.87
C VAL A 15 5.10 22.00 52.63
N PHE A 16 4.91 23.31 52.34
CA PHE A 16 4.29 23.73 51.08
C PHE A 16 5.13 23.33 49.85
N SER A 17 6.46 23.35 49.97
CA SER A 17 7.36 22.95 48.88
C SER A 17 7.26 21.45 48.55
N ALA A 18 7.14 20.57 49.55
CA ALA A 18 7.02 19.12 49.32
C ALA A 18 5.68 18.74 48.66
N ILE A 19 4.57 19.36 49.10
CA ILE A 19 3.24 19.16 48.50
C ILE A 19 3.21 19.75 47.07
N ALA A 20 3.79 20.93 46.86
CA ALA A 20 3.92 21.54 45.54
C ALA A 20 4.79 20.70 44.60
N THR A 21 5.89 20.11 45.09
CA THR A 21 6.79 19.26 44.29
C THR A 21 6.13 17.93 43.92
N GLY A 22 5.41 17.29 44.86
CA GLY A 22 4.64 16.08 44.57
C GLY A 22 3.48 16.32 43.59
N GLY A 23 2.77 17.45 43.75
CA GLY A 23 1.75 17.89 42.80
C GLY A 23 2.31 18.20 41.42
N ALA A 24 3.45 18.88 41.35
CA ALA A 24 4.16 19.18 40.10
C ALA A 24 4.65 17.93 39.39
N TRP A 25 5.13 16.90 40.11
CA TRP A 25 5.57 15.65 39.51
C TRP A 25 4.41 14.82 38.96
N LEU A 26 3.28 14.75 39.68
CA LEU A 26 2.09 14.07 39.18
C LEU A 26 1.49 14.80 37.99
N ALA A 27 1.44 16.13 38.04
CA ALA A 27 1.00 16.97 36.93
C ALA A 27 1.94 16.82 35.73
N ALA A 28 3.26 16.80 35.93
CA ALA A 28 4.24 16.58 34.87
C ALA A 28 4.10 15.19 34.24
N ARG A 29 3.87 14.14 35.04
CA ARG A 29 3.61 12.78 34.50
C ARG A 29 2.31 12.71 33.72
N ARG A 30 1.23 13.31 34.22
CA ARG A 30 -0.05 13.38 33.50
C ARG A 30 0.09 14.18 32.21
N ALA A 31 0.73 15.35 32.27
CA ALA A 31 1.02 16.18 31.11
C ALA A 31 1.87 15.45 30.08
N ASN A 32 2.88 14.68 30.51
CA ASN A 32 3.70 13.87 29.61
C ASN A 32 2.88 12.76 28.93
N SER A 33 2.01 12.07 29.68
CA SER A 33 1.12 11.04 29.10
C SER A 33 0.07 11.63 28.14
N THR A 34 -0.43 12.84 28.43
CA THR A 34 -1.33 13.57 27.53
C THR A 34 -0.60 14.06 26.28
N ALA A 35 0.61 14.62 26.44
CA ALA A 35 1.44 15.06 25.33
C ALA A 35 1.80 13.90 24.40
N GLU A 36 2.10 12.72 24.94
CA GLU A 36 2.33 11.51 24.15
C GLU A 36 1.09 11.05 23.39
N ALA A 37 -0.09 11.06 24.04
CA ALA A 37 -1.34 10.71 23.39
C ALA A 37 -1.72 11.69 22.27
N VAL A 38 -1.55 13.00 22.51
CA VAL A 38 -1.78 14.04 21.50
C VAL A 38 -0.77 13.91 20.36
N ALA A 39 0.52 13.70 20.66
CA ALA A 39 1.54 13.48 19.64
C ALA A 39 1.24 12.25 18.78
N ARG A 40 0.69 11.17 19.37
CA ARG A 40 0.23 10.01 18.60
C ARG A 40 -0.93 10.35 17.68
N ILE A 41 -1.96 11.04 18.17
CA ILE A 41 -3.12 11.47 17.37
C ILE A 41 -2.68 12.38 16.22
N GLU A 42 -1.79 13.33 16.48
CA GLU A 42 -1.27 14.22 15.43
C GLU A 42 -0.47 13.44 14.39
N ARG A 43 0.35 12.46 14.79
CA ARG A 43 1.05 11.58 13.82
C ARG A 43 0.08 10.79 12.95
N GLU A 44 -0.97 10.22 13.55
CA GLU A 44 -2.01 9.48 12.80
C GLU A 44 -2.76 10.40 11.85
N ARG A 45 -3.10 11.61 12.30
CA ARG A 45 -3.75 12.62 11.47
C ARG A 45 -2.87 13.03 10.28
N TRP A 46 -1.59 13.30 10.52
CA TRP A 46 -0.63 13.64 9.46
C TRP A 46 -0.45 12.48 8.49
N HIS A 47 -0.38 11.24 8.98
CA HIS A 47 -0.30 10.05 8.14
C HIS A 47 -1.52 9.91 7.22
N ALA A 48 -2.72 10.15 7.76
CA ALA A 48 -3.96 10.13 6.99
C ALA A 48 -4.03 11.29 5.97
N GLU A 49 -3.65 12.51 6.37
CA GLU A 49 -3.64 13.70 5.50
C GLU A 49 -2.62 13.59 4.35
N LEU A 50 -1.57 12.78 4.53
CA LEU A 50 -0.54 12.51 3.52
C LEU A 50 -0.76 11.21 2.74
N THR A 51 -1.92 10.57 2.90
CA THR A 51 -2.24 9.33 2.17
C THR A 51 -2.09 9.54 0.65
N PRO A 52 -1.23 8.77 -0.03
CA PRO A 52 -0.99 8.92 -1.45
C PRO A 52 -2.25 8.76 -2.30
N GLN A 53 -2.42 9.66 -3.26
CA GLN A 53 -3.50 9.65 -4.23
C GLN A 53 -2.91 9.34 -5.60
N PHE A 54 -3.22 8.18 -6.16
CA PHE A 54 -2.80 7.83 -7.52
C PHE A 54 -3.94 7.95 -8.53
N ARG A 55 -3.57 8.37 -9.73
CA ARG A 55 -4.33 8.07 -10.95
C ARG A 55 -3.64 6.89 -11.63
N VAL A 56 -4.36 5.79 -11.73
CA VAL A 56 -3.85 4.56 -12.34
C VAL A 56 -4.72 4.22 -13.55
N THR A 57 -4.10 4.05 -14.71
CA THR A 57 -4.80 3.71 -15.96
C THR A 57 -4.10 2.57 -16.68
N LEU A 58 -4.88 1.71 -17.33
CA LEU A 58 -4.38 0.63 -18.15
C LEU A 58 -4.74 0.91 -19.61
N GLU A 59 -3.75 0.98 -20.48
CA GLU A 59 -3.92 1.20 -21.91
C GLU A 59 -3.48 -0.06 -22.68
N ARG A 60 -4.35 -0.56 -23.57
CA ARG A 60 -3.99 -1.72 -24.41
C ARG A 60 -3.03 -1.27 -25.51
N GLY A 61 -1.96 -2.03 -25.70
CA GLY A 61 -1.08 -1.95 -26.86
C GLY A 61 -1.35 -3.07 -27.87
N ASP A 62 -0.40 -3.32 -28.77
CA ASP A 62 -0.55 -4.37 -29.78
C ASP A 62 -0.59 -5.78 -29.17
N GLY A 63 -1.50 -6.60 -29.68
CA GLY A 63 -1.67 -8.00 -29.27
C GLY A 63 -1.98 -8.16 -27.78
N ASP A 64 -1.08 -8.86 -27.07
CA ASP A 64 -1.22 -9.15 -25.65
C ASP A 64 -0.56 -8.11 -24.74
N ARG A 65 -0.01 -7.02 -25.31
CA ARG A 65 0.71 -5.99 -24.54
C ARG A 65 -0.24 -4.93 -24.01
N ALA A 66 0.12 -4.34 -22.88
CA ALA A 66 -0.53 -3.18 -22.31
C ALA A 66 0.48 -2.31 -21.56
N THR A 67 0.12 -1.07 -21.30
CA THR A 67 0.89 -0.14 -20.49
C THR A 67 0.04 0.31 -19.31
N LEU A 68 0.55 0.09 -18.10
CA LEU A 68 -0.03 0.61 -16.87
C LEU A 68 0.66 1.92 -16.52
N SER A 69 -0.11 3.00 -16.49
CA SER A 69 0.39 4.32 -16.08
C SER A 69 0.05 4.54 -14.61
N VAL A 70 1.08 4.64 -13.77
CA VAL A 70 0.93 4.97 -12.34
C VAL A 70 1.36 6.43 -12.16
N HIS A 71 0.41 7.31 -11.85
CA HIS A 71 0.64 8.74 -11.64
C HIS A 71 0.34 9.13 -10.20
N LEU A 72 1.32 9.71 -9.49
CA LEU A 72 1.11 10.22 -8.14
C LEU A 72 0.46 11.60 -8.24
N ALA A 73 -0.85 11.67 -8.09
CA ALA A 73 -1.63 12.88 -8.25
C ALA A 73 -1.52 13.82 -7.02
N GLY A 74 -1.33 13.25 -5.82
CA GLY A 74 -1.26 14.03 -4.60
C GLY A 74 -1.21 13.19 -3.34
N PRO A 75 -1.51 13.78 -2.18
CA PRO A 75 -1.81 15.20 -1.98
C PRO A 75 -0.54 16.06 -2.14
N LEU A 76 -0.66 17.35 -2.47
CA LEU A 76 0.51 18.22 -2.70
C LEU A 76 1.52 18.24 -1.53
N PRO A 77 1.10 18.27 -0.24
CA PRO A 77 2.02 18.20 0.90
C PRO A 77 2.80 16.88 1.02
N LEU A 78 2.41 15.83 0.28
CA LEU A 78 3.19 14.59 0.21
C LEU A 78 4.52 14.81 -0.52
N HIS A 79 4.59 15.72 -1.48
CA HIS A 79 5.76 16.03 -2.32
C HIS A 79 6.32 14.85 -3.15
N HIS A 80 6.65 13.72 -2.52
CA HIS A 80 7.20 12.51 -3.14
C HIS A 80 6.98 11.28 -2.26
N LEU A 81 7.22 10.12 -2.86
CA LEU A 81 7.40 8.83 -2.21
C LEU A 81 8.80 8.32 -2.55
N ASP A 82 9.47 7.76 -1.55
CA ASP A 82 10.80 7.16 -1.69
C ASP A 82 10.69 5.82 -2.42
N GLU A 83 9.61 5.09 -2.18
CA GLU A 83 9.36 3.79 -2.79
C GLU A 83 7.88 3.57 -3.06
N ILE A 84 7.57 3.11 -4.27
CA ILE A 84 6.27 2.58 -4.67
C ILE A 84 6.50 1.21 -5.26
N ARG A 85 6.02 0.19 -4.56
CA ARG A 85 5.94 -1.19 -5.04
C ARG A 85 4.53 -1.45 -5.52
N VAL A 86 4.39 -2.06 -6.70
CA VAL A 86 3.07 -2.35 -7.29
C VAL A 86 2.89 -3.85 -7.39
N GLU A 87 1.82 -4.37 -6.81
CA GLU A 87 1.51 -5.79 -6.81
C GLU A 87 0.19 -6.06 -7.52
N VAL A 88 0.17 -7.04 -8.42
CA VAL A 88 -1.06 -7.61 -8.95
C VAL A 88 -1.62 -8.55 -7.88
N LYS A 89 -2.81 -8.24 -7.36
CA LYS A 89 -3.49 -9.11 -6.39
C LYS A 89 -4.41 -10.08 -7.11
N GLN A 90 -4.58 -11.25 -6.48
CA GLN A 90 -5.58 -12.21 -6.88
C GLN A 90 -6.97 -11.59 -6.65
N SER A 91 -7.95 -11.91 -7.50
CA SER A 91 -9.34 -11.58 -7.20
C SER A 91 -9.80 -12.45 -6.02
N ASP A 92 -10.34 -11.88 -4.96
CA ASP A 92 -10.73 -12.61 -3.73
C ASP A 92 -11.81 -13.69 -3.98
N ASP A 93 -12.49 -13.62 -5.12
CA ASP A 93 -13.49 -14.60 -5.56
C ASP A 93 -12.87 -15.96 -6.01
N MET A 94 -11.56 -16.13 -5.83
CA MET A 94 -10.77 -17.22 -6.38
C MET A 94 -10.00 -17.96 -5.29
N ASP A 95 -10.63 -18.97 -4.67
CA ASP A 95 -9.92 -19.92 -3.81
C ASP A 95 -9.29 -21.03 -4.68
N TYR A 96 -7.97 -21.02 -4.79
CA TYR A 96 -7.19 -22.06 -5.48
C TYR A 96 -6.41 -22.91 -4.49
N THR A 97 -7.03 -23.33 -3.39
CA THR A 97 -6.42 -24.34 -2.51
C THR A 97 -6.32 -25.68 -3.26
N PRO A 98 -5.11 -26.26 -3.45
CA PRO A 98 -4.97 -27.57 -4.09
C PRO A 98 -5.61 -28.65 -3.20
N THR A 99 -6.68 -29.29 -3.67
CA THR A 99 -7.42 -30.29 -2.89
C THR A 99 -7.08 -31.75 -3.22
N LEU A 100 -6.31 -32.01 -4.30
CA LEU A 100 -6.06 -33.36 -4.81
C LEU A 100 -4.56 -33.67 -4.91
N ALA A 101 -4.19 -34.90 -4.52
CA ALA A 101 -2.85 -35.45 -4.72
C ALA A 101 -2.56 -35.60 -6.22
N GLY A 102 -1.41 -35.06 -6.67
CA GLY A 102 -1.03 -34.99 -8.09
C GLY A 102 -1.36 -33.67 -8.78
N GLY A 103 -1.99 -32.71 -8.07
CA GLY A 103 -2.20 -31.35 -8.54
C GLY A 103 -0.97 -30.44 -8.36
N PRO A 104 -1.06 -29.15 -8.75
CA PRO A 104 0.01 -28.19 -8.57
C PRO A 104 0.36 -28.01 -7.09
N THR A 105 1.64 -27.74 -6.82
CA THR A 105 2.08 -27.39 -5.46
C THR A 105 1.51 -26.03 -5.04
N LEU A 106 1.42 -25.78 -3.73
CA LEU A 106 0.99 -24.48 -3.22
C LEU A 106 1.90 -23.34 -3.73
N GLU A 107 3.20 -23.60 -3.85
CA GLU A 107 4.17 -22.64 -4.43
C GLU A 107 3.84 -22.32 -5.88
N GLN A 108 3.53 -23.34 -6.71
CA GLN A 108 3.13 -23.14 -8.10
C GLN A 108 1.84 -22.32 -8.20
N VAL A 109 0.85 -22.59 -7.35
CA VAL A 109 -0.40 -21.81 -7.31
C VAL A 109 -0.16 -20.36 -6.91
N ASN A 110 0.70 -20.13 -5.91
CA ASN A 110 1.03 -18.79 -5.44
C ASN A 110 1.84 -17.98 -6.46
N ALA A 111 2.69 -18.65 -7.24
CA ALA A 111 3.47 -18.04 -8.32
C ALA A 111 2.59 -17.67 -9.54
N GLN A 112 1.39 -18.23 -9.67
CA GLN A 112 0.49 -17.89 -10.76
C GLN A 112 -0.16 -16.53 -10.52
N VAL A 113 -0.08 -15.64 -11.53
CA VAL A 113 -0.84 -14.40 -11.54
C VAL A 113 -2.29 -14.70 -11.94
N TRP A 114 -3.20 -14.48 -10.99
CA TRP A 114 -4.64 -14.70 -11.14
C TRP A 114 -5.36 -13.39 -11.46
N GLY A 115 -5.17 -12.92 -12.70
CA GLY A 115 -5.81 -11.71 -13.20
C GLY A 115 -5.75 -11.63 -14.72
N PRO A 116 -6.30 -10.57 -15.33
CA PRO A 116 -6.31 -10.37 -16.78
C PRO A 116 -4.92 -10.02 -17.36
N TYR A 117 -4.09 -9.31 -16.59
CA TYR A 117 -2.75 -8.86 -16.98
C TYR A 117 -1.74 -9.11 -15.85
N ARG A 118 -0.47 -9.20 -16.23
CA ARG A 118 0.71 -9.23 -15.35
C ARG A 118 1.75 -8.25 -15.86
N PHE A 119 2.70 -7.87 -15.02
CA PHE A 119 3.91 -7.21 -15.49
C PHE A 119 4.67 -8.12 -16.44
N VAL A 120 5.35 -7.54 -17.42
CA VAL A 120 6.23 -8.31 -18.29
C VAL A 120 7.41 -8.77 -17.46
N PRO A 121 7.62 -10.09 -17.26
CA PRO A 121 8.67 -10.57 -16.36
C PRO A 121 10.04 -10.03 -16.73
N ARG A 122 10.82 -9.61 -15.72
CA ARG A 122 12.18 -9.04 -15.86
C ARG A 122 12.28 -7.71 -16.60
N VAL A 123 11.17 -7.10 -17.03
CA VAL A 123 11.15 -5.75 -17.60
C VAL A 123 10.89 -4.75 -16.48
N ASN A 124 11.67 -3.67 -16.43
CA ASN A 124 11.67 -2.71 -15.31
C ASN A 124 11.88 -3.41 -13.96
N ASP A 125 12.70 -4.48 -13.95
CA ASP A 125 13.01 -5.29 -12.77
C ASP A 125 11.80 -6.03 -12.16
N ALA A 126 10.69 -6.16 -12.91
CA ALA A 126 9.56 -7.00 -12.51
C ALA A 126 10.02 -8.42 -12.15
N ASP A 127 9.35 -9.01 -11.16
CA ASP A 127 9.62 -10.37 -10.72
C ASP A 127 9.46 -11.41 -11.85
N GLU A 128 9.94 -12.61 -11.59
CA GLU A 128 9.94 -13.70 -12.58
C GLU A 128 8.54 -14.12 -13.04
N ASN A 129 7.52 -13.89 -12.20
CA ASN A 129 6.13 -14.25 -12.49
C ASN A 129 5.33 -13.08 -13.08
N GLY A 130 5.84 -11.86 -12.98
CA GLY A 130 5.14 -10.64 -13.38
C GLY A 130 4.06 -10.20 -12.37
N GLN A 131 4.10 -10.71 -11.14
CA GLN A 131 3.16 -10.35 -10.08
C GLN A 131 3.55 -9.03 -9.40
N VAL A 132 4.85 -8.74 -9.29
CA VAL A 132 5.39 -7.64 -8.50
C VAL A 132 6.30 -6.78 -9.35
N MET A 133 6.00 -5.49 -9.39
CA MET A 133 6.92 -4.45 -9.82
C MET A 133 7.69 -3.96 -8.58
N PRO A 134 9.03 -4.05 -8.55
CA PRO A 134 9.81 -3.60 -7.41
C PRO A 134 9.67 -2.10 -7.18
N GLY A 135 10.06 -1.69 -5.98
CA GLY A 135 9.96 -0.34 -5.50
C GLY A 135 10.65 0.70 -6.39
N PHE A 136 9.96 1.80 -6.66
CA PHE A 136 10.55 2.97 -7.32
C PHE A 136 10.09 4.30 -6.73
N PRO A 137 10.94 5.34 -6.76
CA PRO A 137 10.55 6.66 -6.27
C PRO A 137 9.61 7.35 -7.26
N LEU A 138 8.73 8.21 -6.74
CA LEU A 138 7.88 9.05 -7.58
C LEU A 138 7.56 10.37 -6.88
N ARG A 139 7.58 11.46 -7.64
CA ARG A 139 7.21 12.79 -7.16
C ARG A 139 5.73 13.05 -7.44
N VAL A 140 5.09 13.86 -6.60
CA VAL A 140 3.73 14.34 -6.88
C VAL A 140 3.73 15.09 -8.21
N GLY A 141 2.78 14.76 -9.08
CA GLY A 141 2.67 15.24 -10.45
C GLY A 141 3.44 14.40 -11.48
N ALA A 142 4.31 13.48 -11.07
CA ALA A 142 5.00 12.56 -11.96
C ALA A 142 4.25 11.24 -12.13
N GLY A 143 4.50 10.57 -13.25
CA GLY A 143 4.00 9.23 -13.49
C GLY A 143 5.06 8.32 -14.09
N ARG A 144 4.85 7.01 -13.93
CA ARG A 144 5.72 5.97 -14.48
C ARG A 144 4.89 4.99 -15.31
N PRO A 145 5.24 4.78 -16.60
CA PRO A 145 4.67 3.70 -17.39
C PRO A 145 5.32 2.37 -17.02
N LEU A 146 4.49 1.34 -16.83
CA LEU A 146 4.91 -0.03 -16.52
C LEU A 146 4.41 -0.97 -17.62
N ALA A 147 5.32 -1.76 -18.18
CA ALA A 147 5.00 -2.70 -19.23
C ALA A 147 4.20 -3.89 -18.66
N MET A 148 3.07 -4.19 -19.29
CA MET A 148 2.22 -5.31 -18.95
C MET A 148 1.99 -6.22 -20.16
N GLU A 149 1.65 -7.46 -19.87
CA GLU A 149 1.17 -8.44 -20.84
C GLU A 149 0.00 -9.23 -20.27
N ARG A 150 -0.84 -9.80 -21.14
CA ARG A 150 -1.90 -10.70 -20.71
C ARG A 150 -1.32 -11.87 -19.93
N THR A 151 -2.00 -12.26 -18.86
CA THR A 151 -1.66 -13.47 -18.14
C THR A 151 -1.87 -14.69 -19.02
N ARG A 152 -1.07 -15.72 -18.78
CA ARG A 152 -1.23 -17.03 -19.42
C ARG A 152 -1.92 -18.00 -18.48
N PRO A 153 -2.66 -18.99 -19.02
CA PRO A 153 -3.17 -20.08 -18.22
C PRO A 153 -2.03 -20.79 -17.48
N PRO A 154 -2.28 -21.28 -16.26
CA PRO A 154 -1.30 -22.07 -15.56
C PRO A 154 -0.95 -23.33 -16.35
N HIS A 155 0.29 -23.79 -16.23
CA HIS A 155 0.79 -24.92 -17.03
C HIS A 155 0.07 -26.25 -16.74
N TRP A 156 -0.51 -26.39 -15.55
CA TRP A 156 -1.33 -27.55 -15.15
C TRP A 156 -2.79 -27.47 -15.63
N GLN A 157 -3.19 -26.40 -16.32
CA GLN A 157 -4.50 -26.35 -16.97
C GLN A 157 -4.46 -27.09 -18.31
N GLU A 158 -5.25 -28.16 -18.39
CA GLU A 158 -5.35 -29.02 -19.56
C GLU A 158 -6.37 -28.52 -20.60
N GLY A 159 -6.27 -29.06 -21.83
CA GLY A 159 -7.18 -28.82 -22.94
C GLY A 159 -6.58 -27.97 -24.07
N ASN A 160 -6.93 -28.29 -25.31
CA ASN A 160 -6.46 -27.56 -26.50
C ASN A 160 -6.99 -26.13 -26.58
N ASP A 161 -8.07 -25.82 -25.87
CA ASP A 161 -8.74 -24.52 -25.81
C ASP A 161 -8.30 -23.67 -24.59
N ARG A 162 -7.27 -24.12 -23.84
CA ARG A 162 -6.91 -23.53 -22.54
C ARG A 162 -6.67 -22.01 -22.59
N GLU A 163 -6.03 -21.53 -23.65
CA GLU A 163 -5.72 -20.10 -23.83
C GLU A 163 -7.01 -19.28 -24.04
N ALA A 164 -7.93 -19.80 -24.85
CA ALA A 164 -9.21 -19.15 -25.12
C ALA A 164 -10.07 -19.13 -23.85
N ARG A 165 -10.21 -20.26 -23.15
CA ARG A 165 -10.94 -20.32 -21.87
C ARG A 165 -10.36 -19.41 -20.80
N TRP A 166 -9.03 -19.35 -20.70
CA TRP A 166 -8.37 -18.45 -19.76
C TRP A 166 -8.68 -16.99 -20.05
N ARG A 167 -8.58 -16.59 -21.33
CA ARG A 167 -8.91 -15.24 -21.75
C ARG A 167 -10.38 -14.90 -21.50
N ASP A 168 -11.29 -15.82 -21.78
CA ASP A 168 -12.73 -15.63 -21.59
C ASP A 168 -13.10 -15.53 -20.11
N LYS A 169 -12.43 -16.30 -19.24
CA LYS A 169 -12.59 -16.22 -17.78
C LYS A 169 -12.30 -14.82 -17.24
N TRP A 170 -11.31 -14.14 -17.81
CA TRP A 170 -10.89 -12.80 -17.40
C TRP A 170 -11.51 -11.68 -18.23
N LEU A 171 -12.40 -12.01 -19.17
CA LEU A 171 -13.12 -11.01 -19.93
C LEU A 171 -14.03 -10.21 -18.99
N ASN A 172 -13.96 -8.89 -19.09
CA ASN A 172 -14.77 -7.94 -18.31
C ASN A 172 -14.61 -8.07 -16.78
N LYS A 173 -13.53 -8.73 -16.32
CA LYS A 173 -13.14 -8.71 -14.91
C LYS A 173 -12.13 -7.59 -14.66
N PRO A 174 -12.25 -6.86 -13.55
CA PRO A 174 -11.29 -5.82 -13.20
C PRO A 174 -9.92 -6.45 -12.91
N MET A 175 -8.87 -5.66 -13.11
CA MET A 175 -7.54 -5.98 -12.62
C MET A 175 -7.34 -5.35 -11.25
N ARG A 176 -6.99 -6.16 -10.25
CA ARG A 176 -6.74 -5.68 -8.90
C ARG A 176 -5.26 -5.43 -8.67
N LEU A 177 -4.94 -4.25 -8.15
CA LEU A 177 -3.59 -3.86 -7.77
C LEU A 177 -3.54 -3.40 -6.32
N VAL A 178 -2.39 -3.55 -5.68
CA VAL A 178 -2.06 -2.87 -4.43
C VAL A 178 -0.76 -2.11 -4.61
N LEU A 179 -0.77 -0.82 -4.29
CA LEU A 179 0.40 0.03 -4.26
C LEU A 179 0.88 0.15 -2.83
N ILE A 180 2.05 -0.41 -2.54
CA ILE A 180 2.71 -0.33 -1.24
C ILE A 180 3.69 0.84 -1.31
N CYS A 181 3.40 1.89 -0.56
CA CYS A 181 4.09 3.18 -0.63
C CYS A 181 4.88 3.41 0.65
N ARG A 182 6.13 3.85 0.51
CA ARG A 182 6.98 4.22 1.64
C ARG A 182 7.51 5.63 1.47
N ARG A 183 7.57 6.32 2.60
CA ARG A 183 8.31 7.57 2.77
C ARG A 183 8.99 7.54 4.12
N ASP A 184 10.19 8.08 4.20
CA ASP A 184 10.91 8.21 5.47
C ASP A 184 10.03 8.88 6.54
N ASP A 185 10.16 8.41 7.78
CA ASP A 185 9.41 8.86 8.96
C ASP A 185 7.90 8.54 8.99
N PHE A 186 7.36 7.85 7.98
CA PHE A 186 5.97 7.42 7.94
C PHE A 186 5.83 5.89 7.92
N ALA A 187 4.76 5.39 8.55
CA ALA A 187 4.35 4.02 8.33
C ALA A 187 3.96 3.82 6.85
N PRO A 188 4.25 2.66 6.24
CA PRO A 188 3.88 2.41 4.83
C PRO A 188 2.37 2.56 4.61
N TRP A 189 1.99 3.05 3.43
CA TRP A 189 0.61 3.06 2.98
C TRP A 189 0.36 1.89 2.03
N GLU A 190 -0.79 1.23 2.17
CA GLU A 190 -1.28 0.24 1.21
C GLU A 190 -2.51 0.82 0.52
N VAL A 191 -2.43 1.02 -0.80
CA VAL A 191 -3.51 1.65 -1.59
C VAL A 191 -4.02 0.65 -2.61
N PRO A 192 -5.20 0.03 -2.38
CA PRO A 192 -5.81 -0.90 -3.33
C PRO A 192 -6.45 -0.16 -4.50
N TYR A 193 -6.40 -0.76 -5.68
CA TYR A 193 -7.04 -0.28 -6.90
C TYR A 193 -7.72 -1.42 -7.65
N ASP A 194 -8.96 -1.17 -8.06
CA ASP A 194 -9.66 -1.97 -9.07
C ASP A 194 -9.65 -1.21 -10.39
N LEU A 195 -9.04 -1.79 -11.42
CA LEU A 195 -8.91 -1.18 -12.73
C LEU A 195 -9.80 -1.89 -13.74
N ASP A 196 -10.63 -1.10 -14.41
CA ASP A 196 -11.36 -1.56 -15.58
C ASP A 196 -10.38 -1.89 -16.70
N VAL A 197 -10.50 -3.09 -17.25
CA VAL A 197 -9.68 -3.54 -18.37
C VAL A 197 -10.37 -3.14 -19.67
N PRO A 198 -9.78 -2.25 -20.49
CA PRO A 198 -10.42 -1.82 -21.72
C PRO A 198 -10.72 -3.01 -22.65
N GLU A 199 -11.96 -3.07 -23.15
CA GLU A 199 -12.38 -4.09 -24.11
C GLU A 199 -11.56 -4.02 -25.39
N ALA A 200 -11.34 -5.16 -26.05
CA ALA A 200 -10.85 -5.13 -27.43
C ALA A 200 -12.07 -4.83 -28.30
N PRO A 201 -12.04 -3.86 -29.22
CA PRO A 201 -13.11 -3.74 -30.20
C PRO A 201 -13.18 -5.09 -30.92
N ARG A 202 -14.28 -5.82 -30.74
CA ARG A 202 -14.58 -6.98 -31.57
C ARG A 202 -14.74 -6.45 -32.99
N VAL A 203 -13.71 -6.62 -33.82
CA VAL A 203 -13.86 -6.45 -35.26
C VAL A 203 -14.83 -7.52 -35.72
N ARG A 204 -16.12 -7.19 -35.78
CA ARG A 204 -17.09 -7.93 -36.59
C ARG A 204 -16.67 -7.71 -38.03
N ILE A 205 -15.95 -8.66 -38.60
CA ILE A 205 -15.86 -8.76 -40.05
C ILE A 205 -17.27 -9.17 -40.49
N LEU A 206 -18.05 -8.17 -40.93
CA LEU A 206 -19.25 -8.43 -41.71
C LEU A 206 -18.75 -8.94 -43.07
N GLY A 207 -19.03 -10.21 -43.35
CA GLY A 207 -18.88 -10.80 -44.68
C GLY A 207 -19.95 -10.31 -45.63
#